data_AF-A0A815XT37-F1
#
_entry.id   AF-A0A815XT37-F1
#
_cell.length_a   1.000
_cell.length_b   1.000
_cell.length_c   1.000
_cell.angle_alpha   90.00
_cell.angle_beta   90.00
_cell.angle_gamma   90.00
#
_symmetry.space_group_name_H-M   'P 1'
#
loop_
_entity.id
_entity.type
_entity.pdbx_description
1 polymer ?
#
loop_
_entity_poly.entity_id
_entity_poly.type
_entity_poly.pdbx_seq_one_letter_code
_entity_poly.pdbx_strand_id
1 'polypeptide(L)' 'PIEPPHSTTDHPNRCCICLTNDSSMVLTPCAHQCLCKDCAQQPLSKCPLCREEITSIIEQFQHL' A
#
# COMPACT_ATOMS: atom_id res chain seq x y z
N PRO A 1 -12.27 11.71 -30.11
CA PRO A 1 -11.46 10.54 -29.70
C PRO A 1 -11.40 10.49 -28.18
N ILE A 2 -11.92 9.41 -27.59
CA ILE A 2 -12.04 9.23 -26.14
C ILE A 2 -10.83 8.38 -25.71
N GLU A 3 -9.77 8.99 -25.17
CA GLU A 3 -8.64 8.35 -24.46
C GLU A 3 -8.00 9.37 -23.49
N PRO A 4 -7.44 8.97 -22.32
CA PRO A 4 -8.11 8.50 -21.09
C PRO A 4 -7.93 9.51 -19.91
N PRO A 5 -8.59 9.34 -18.74
CA PRO A 5 -8.33 10.18 -17.58
C PRO A 5 -7.08 9.67 -16.85
N HIS A 6 -5.88 10.13 -17.24
CA HIS A 6 -4.69 9.91 -16.41
C HIS A 6 -4.39 11.18 -15.63
N SER A 7 -5.02 11.20 -14.46
CA SER A 7 -4.87 12.17 -13.40
C SER A 7 -3.41 12.57 -13.20
N THR A 8 -3.21 13.87 -13.31
CA THR A 8 -2.05 14.64 -12.92
C THR A 8 -1.51 14.25 -11.54
N THR A 9 -0.18 14.21 -11.45
CA THR A 9 0.65 14.19 -10.25
C THR A 9 0.94 12.80 -9.66
N ASP A 10 2.12 12.29 -10.01
CA ASP A 10 3.08 11.53 -9.20
C ASP A 10 2.84 11.66 -7.69
N HIS A 11 1.87 10.92 -7.16
CA HIS A 11 1.84 10.67 -5.73
C HIS A 11 2.66 9.39 -5.56
N PRO A 12 3.88 9.47 -5.00
CA PRO A 12 4.61 8.26 -4.64
C PRO A 12 3.67 7.41 -3.79
N ASN A 13 3.67 6.09 -3.96
CA ASN A 13 2.79 5.20 -3.21
C ASN A 13 2.98 5.52 -1.71
N ARG A 14 2.05 6.28 -1.10
CA ARG A 14 2.15 6.74 0.29
C ARG A 14 1.36 5.82 1.21
N CYS A 15 1.80 5.69 2.44
CA CYS A 15 1.06 4.97 3.46
C CYS A 15 -0.31 5.61 3.68
N CYS A 16 -1.38 4.83 3.51
CA CYS A 16 -2.75 5.30 3.68
C CYS A 16 -3.15 5.56 5.14
N ILE A 17 -2.29 5.19 6.10
CA ILE A 17 -2.53 5.42 7.54
C ILE A 17 -1.92 6.75 7.97
N CYS A 18 -0.61 6.93 7.81
CA CYS A 18 0.05 8.15 8.28
C CYS A 18 0.10 9.27 7.23
N LEU A 19 -0.05 8.94 5.94
CA LEU A 19 0.07 9.87 4.79
C LEU A 19 1.43 10.60 4.70
N THR A 20 2.38 10.22 5.54
CA THR A 20 3.71 10.83 5.67
C THR A 20 4.78 10.00 4.95
N ASN A 21 4.87 8.71 5.27
CA ASN A 21 5.90 7.81 4.75
C ASN A 21 5.42 7.09 3.48
N ASP A 22 6.36 6.67 2.63
CA ASP A 22 6.05 5.83 1.47
C ASP A 22 5.55 4.44 1.91
N SER A 23 4.57 3.91 1.17
CA SER A 23 4.12 2.54 1.32
C SER A 23 5.13 1.60 0.68
N SER A 24 5.69 0.73 1.52
CA SER A 24 6.71 -0.26 1.17
C SER A 24 6.29 -1.67 1.56
N MET A 25 5.11 -1.83 2.17
CA MET A 25 4.64 -3.09 2.74
C MET A 25 3.44 -3.61 1.94
N VAL A 26 3.54 -4.85 1.50
CA VAL A 26 2.54 -5.60 0.74
C VAL A 26 1.77 -6.52 1.68
N LEU A 27 0.44 -6.45 1.63
CA LEU A 27 -0.45 -7.25 2.48
C LEU A 27 -0.89 -8.53 1.74
N THR A 28 -0.66 -9.71 2.32
CA THR A 28 -1.13 -10.97 1.74
C THR A 28 -2.47 -11.40 2.37
N PRO A 29 -3.38 -12.05 1.61
CA PRO A 29 -3.24 -12.49 0.21
C PRO A 29 -3.60 -11.42 -0.84
N CYS A 30 -4.10 -10.25 -0.44
CA CYS A 30 -4.66 -9.26 -1.39
C CYS A 30 -3.64 -8.51 -2.27
N ALA A 31 -2.35 -8.58 -1.95
CA ALA A 31 -1.23 -7.91 -2.63
C ALA A 31 -1.26 -6.37 -2.66
N HIS A 32 -2.08 -5.71 -1.84
CA HIS A 32 -2.11 -4.26 -1.75
C HIS A 32 -0.87 -3.71 -1.03
N GLN A 33 -0.21 -2.72 -1.65
CA GLN A 33 0.91 -1.96 -1.07
C GLN A 33 0.44 -0.60 -0.55
N CYS A 34 -0.07 -0.58 0.68
CA CYS A 34 -0.70 0.61 1.24
C CYS A 34 -0.13 1.06 2.60
N LEU A 35 0.84 0.32 3.17
CA LEU A 35 1.44 0.64 4.46
C LEU A 35 2.93 0.95 4.35
N CYS A 36 3.43 1.89 5.16
CA CYS A 36 4.85 2.02 5.44
C CYS A 36 5.27 0.99 6.50
N LYS A 37 6.58 0.84 6.71
CA LYS A 37 7.14 -0.10 7.70
C LYS A 37 6.62 0.14 9.12
N ASP A 38 6.54 1.41 9.56
CA ASP A 38 6.12 1.75 10.92
C ASP A 38 4.66 1.42 11.17
N CYS A 39 3.78 1.79 10.22
CA CYS A 39 2.36 1.52 10.31
C CYS A 39 2.05 0.03 10.20
N ALA A 40 2.88 -0.76 9.48
CA ALA A 40 2.73 -2.21 9.40
C ALA A 40 3.05 -2.95 10.72
N GLN A 41 3.73 -2.33 11.68
CA GLN A 41 3.96 -2.94 13.02
C GLN A 41 2.75 -2.83 13.96
N GLN A 42 1.75 -2.03 13.59
CA GLN A 42 0.53 -1.89 14.39
C GLN A 42 -0.36 -3.14 14.26
N PRO A 43 -1.21 -3.44 15.26
CA PRO A 43 -2.14 -4.56 15.16
C PRO A 43 -3.19 -4.29 14.07
N LEU A 44 -2.99 -4.89 12.89
CA LEU A 44 -3.87 -4.81 11.73
C LEU A 44 -4.32 -6.22 11.33
N SER A 45 -5.63 -6.46 11.35
CA SER A 45 -6.20 -7.76 10.94
C SER A 45 -6.77 -7.74 9.52
N LYS A 46 -7.01 -6.56 8.94
CA LYS A 46 -7.63 -6.41 7.61
C LYS A 46 -6.95 -5.32 6.79
N CYS A 47 -6.89 -5.54 5.47
CA CYS A 47 -6.37 -4.58 4.52
C CYS A 47 -7.19 -3.28 4.55
N PRO A 48 -6.57 -2.10 4.73
CA PRO A 48 -7.30 -0.82 4.72
C PRO A 48 -8.00 -0.50 3.39
N LEU A 49 -7.52 -1.06 2.27
CA LEU A 49 -8.05 -0.78 0.93
C LEU A 49 -9.22 -1.69 0.57
N CYS A 50 -9.06 -3.01 0.70
CA CYS A 50 -10.07 -3.98 0.25
C CYS A 50 -10.75 -4.75 1.39
N ARG A 51 -10.31 -4.57 2.64
CA ARG A 51 -10.82 -5.25 3.85
C ARG A 51 -10.59 -6.76 3.90
N GLU A 52 -9.80 -7.32 2.97
CA GLU A 52 -9.31 -8.70 3.02
C GLU A 52 -8.56 -8.97 4.32
N GLU A 53 -8.67 -10.17 4.87
CA GLU A 53 -7.94 -10.57 6.09
C GLU A 53 -6.44 -10.63 5.81
N ILE A 54 -5.64 -10.01 6.68
CA ILE A 54 -4.18 -9.99 6.52
C ILE A 54 -3.62 -11.27 7.12
N THR A 55 -2.98 -12.08 6.28
CA THR A 55 -2.27 -13.29 6.72
C THR A 55 -0.80 -13.03 7.02
N SER A 56 -0.15 -12.19 6.21
CA SER A 56 1.23 -11.75 6.38
C SER A 56 1.42 -10.37 5.78
N ILE A 57 2.48 -9.68 6.23
CA ILE A 57 2.92 -8.40 5.69
C ILE A 57 4.37 -8.55 5.25
N ILE A 58 4.66 -8.24 3.98
CA ILE A 58 5.96 -8.45 3.35
C ILE A 58 6.51 -7.09 2.91
N GLU A 59 7.78 -6.82 3.17
CA GLU A 59 8.45 -5.65 2.62
C GLU A 59 8.75 -5.86 1.13
N GLN A 60 8.33 -4.92 0.28
CA GLN A 60 8.66 -4.95 -1.14
C GLN A 60 10.13 -4.50 -1.34
N PHE A 61 10.96 -5.42 -1.82
CA PHE A 61 12.29 -5.09 -2.35
C PHE A 61 12.17 -4.87 -3.85
N GLN A 62 12.30 -3.62 -4.31
CA GLN A 62 12.47 -3.37 -5.73
C GLN A 62 13.88 -3.83 -6.12
N HIS A 63 13.97 -4.84 -6.99
CA HIS A 63 15.24 -5.22 -7.62
C HIS A 63 15.80 -4.00 -8.38
N LEU A 64 17.05 -3.65 -8.09
CA LEU A 64 17.88 -2.78 -8.93
C LEU A 64 18.36 -3.55 -10.16
#